data_AF-A0A357FMD0-F1
#
_entry.id   AF-A0A357FMD0-F1
#
_cell.length_a   1.000
_cell.length_b   1.000
_cell.length_c   1.000
_cell.angle_alpha   90.00
_cell.angle_beta   90.00
_cell.angle_gamma   90.00
#
_symmetry.space_group_name_H-M   'P 1'
#
loop_
_entity.id
_entity.type
_entity.pdbx_description
1 polymer ?
#
loop_
_entity_poly.entity_id
_entity_poly.type
_entity_poly.pdbx_seq_one_letter_code
_entity_poly.pdbx_strand_id
1 'polypeptide(L)' 'HPGKANEPPVSTAIRKIFRSIAEAGLTSGTASSEKQMEKAKKEGCCYLYTHLNNVLKLGAENYL' A
#
# COMPACT_ATOMS: atom_id res chain seq x y z
N HIS A 1 -11.62 -6.45 -9.82
CA HIS A 1 -10.71 -7.44 -9.21
C HIS A 1 -10.78 -7.38 -7.67
N PRO A 2 -11.91 -7.75 -7.04
CA PRO A 2 -12.04 -7.71 -5.58
C PRO A 2 -10.96 -8.55 -4.89
N GLY A 3 -10.28 -7.99 -3.88
CA GLY A 3 -9.23 -8.68 -3.12
C GLY A 3 -7.92 -8.96 -3.87
N LYS A 4 -7.82 -8.60 -5.16
CA LYS A 4 -6.67 -8.93 -6.02
C LYS A 4 -5.89 -7.68 -6.46
N ALA A 5 -5.37 -6.92 -5.49
CA ALA A 5 -4.68 -5.65 -5.75
C ALA A 5 -3.37 -5.79 -6.57
N ASN A 6 -2.75 -6.97 -6.56
CA ASN A 6 -1.50 -7.24 -7.27
C ASN A 6 -1.67 -7.66 -8.73
N GLU A 7 -2.91 -7.88 -9.20
CA GLU A 7 -3.16 -8.30 -10.58
C GLU A 7 -2.70 -7.22 -11.57
N PRO A 8 -2.17 -7.59 -12.75
CA PRO A 8 -1.63 -6.65 -13.74
C PRO A 8 -2.52 -5.44 -14.07
N PRO A 9 -3.86 -5.55 -14.24
CA PRO A 9 -4.68 -4.36 -14.48
C PRO A 9 -4.75 -3.42 -13.27
N VAL A 10 -4.77 -3.96 -12.05
CA VAL A 10 -4.91 -3.16 -10.82
C VAL A 10 -3.59 -2.51 -10.43
N SER A 11 -2.52 -3.31 -10.37
CA SER A 11 -1.19 -2.82 -10.02
C SER A 11 -0.66 -1.79 -11.01
N THR A 12 -0.94 -1.94 -12.31
CA THR A 12 -0.59 -0.95 -13.33
C THR A 12 -1.34 0.37 -13.11
N ALA A 13 -2.63 0.31 -12.78
CA ALA A 13 -3.42 1.50 -12.49
C ALA A 13 -2.90 2.24 -11.25
N ILE A 14 -2.60 1.51 -10.17
CA ILE A 14 -2.03 2.07 -8.93
C ILE A 14 -0.72 2.82 -9.22
N ARG A 15 0.20 2.20 -9.95
CA ARG A 15 1.47 2.83 -10.34
C ARG A 15 1.28 4.10 -11.17
N LYS A 16 0.33 4.08 -12.10
CA LYS A 16 0.01 5.25 -12.92
C LYS A 16 -0.50 6.40 -12.05
N ILE A 17 -1.38 6.11 -11.08
CA ILE A 17 -1.91 7.10 -10.14
C ILE A 17 -0.78 7.70 -9.28
N PHE A 18 0.09 6.88 -8.69
CA PHE A 18 1.22 7.39 -7.89
C PHE A 18 2.14 8.30 -8.71
N ARG A 19 2.41 7.93 -9.96
CA ARG A 19 3.20 8.77 -10.88
C ARG A 19 2.52 10.11 -11.14
N SER A 20 1.24 10.13 -11.47
CA SER A 20 0.52 11.38 -11.74
C SER A 20 0.43 12.30 -10.52
N ILE A 21 0.31 11.74 -9.31
CA ILE A 21 0.36 12.52 -8.07
C ILE A 21 1.74 13.15 -7.89
N ALA A 22 2.81 12.39 -8.12
CA ALA A 22 4.18 12.88 -8.02
C ALA A 22 4.49 13.97 -9.09
N GLU A 23 4.03 13.79 -10.32
CA GLU A 23 4.16 14.76 -11.42
C GLU A 23 3.45 16.09 -11.09
N ALA A 24 2.38 16.05 -10.28
CA ALA A 24 1.69 17.24 -9.79
C ALA A 24 2.38 17.90 -8.57
N GLY A 25 3.53 17.38 -8.11
CA GLY A 25 4.22 17.86 -6.91
C GLY A 25 3.51 17.51 -5.60
N LEU A 26 2.57 16.56 -5.64
CA LEU A 26 1.78 16.13 -4.49
C LEU A 26 2.34 14.84 -3.88
N THR A 27 1.92 14.55 -2.66
CA THR A 27 2.33 13.36 -1.90
C THR A 27 1.26 12.27 -1.99
N SER A 28 1.64 11.07 -2.41
CA SER A 28 0.70 9.94 -2.53
C SER A 28 0.59 9.14 -1.23
N GLY A 29 -0.61 8.59 -0.99
CA GLY A 29 -0.90 7.74 0.15
C GLY A 29 -1.76 6.53 -0.20
N THR A 30 -1.56 5.40 0.49
CA THR A 30 -2.36 4.20 0.30
C THR A 30 -2.49 3.37 1.58
N ALA A 31 -3.61 2.64 1.69
CA ALA A 31 -3.69 1.52 2.60
C ALA A 31 -2.72 0.44 2.11
N SER A 32 -1.95 -0.15 3.03
CA SER A 32 -1.03 -1.23 2.69
C SER A 32 -0.97 -2.28 3.80
N SER A 33 -0.69 -3.52 3.41
CA SER A 33 -0.28 -4.56 4.35
C SER A 33 1.23 -4.50 4.54
N GLU A 34 1.74 -5.07 5.64
CA GLU A 34 3.19 -5.16 5.91
C GLU A 34 3.98 -5.63 4.68
N LYS A 35 3.53 -6.74 4.06
CA LYS A 35 4.16 -7.35 2.86
C LYS A 35 4.18 -6.42 1.64
N GLN A 36 3.33 -5.40 1.59
CA GLN A 36 3.18 -4.49 0.46
C GLN A 36 3.70 -3.07 0.76
N MET A 37 4.04 -2.77 2.01
CA MET A 37 4.56 -1.45 2.39
C MET A 37 5.88 -1.13 1.69
N GLU A 38 6.83 -2.09 1.65
CA GLU A 38 8.10 -1.88 0.95
C GLU A 38 7.91 -1.61 -0.55
N LYS A 39 7.01 -2.36 -1.18
CA LYS A 39 6.69 -2.18 -2.60
C LYS A 39 6.08 -0.81 -2.85
N ALA A 40 5.11 -0.41 -2.03
CA ALA A 40 4.46 0.89 -2.14
C ALA A 40 5.46 2.06 -1.94
N LYS A 41 6.40 1.94 -0.98
CA LYS A 41 7.50 2.93 -0.82
C LYS A 41 8.35 3.03 -2.08
N LYS A 42 8.79 1.89 -2.62
CA LYS A 42 9.60 1.84 -3.86
C LYS A 42 8.86 2.43 -5.07
N GLU A 43 7.53 2.35 -5.08
CA GLU A 43 6.68 2.90 -6.13
C GLU A 43 6.32 4.39 -5.92
N GLY A 44 6.90 5.05 -4.92
CA GLY A 44 6.74 6.50 -4.69
C GLY A 44 5.61 6.88 -3.73
N CYS A 45 5.08 5.92 -2.97
CA CYS A 45 4.11 6.19 -1.92
C CYS A 45 4.78 6.64 -0.62
N CYS A 46 4.38 7.81 -0.13
CA CYS A 46 4.97 8.43 1.05
C CYS A 46 4.11 8.23 2.30
N TYR A 47 2.78 8.21 2.15
CA TYR A 47 1.87 8.01 3.26
C TYR A 47 1.28 6.60 3.26
N LEU A 48 1.81 5.74 4.12
CA LEU A 48 1.34 4.37 4.29
C LEU A 48 0.57 4.26 5.59
N TYR A 49 -0.68 3.82 5.50
CA TYR A 49 -1.44 3.43 6.68
C TYR A 49 -1.80 1.95 6.59
N THR A 50 -1.70 1.29 7.73
CA THR A 50 -2.09 -0.11 7.90
C THR A 50 -3.42 -0.14 8.67
N HIS A 51 -4.21 -1.18 8.48
CA HIS A 51 -5.41 -1.36 9.30
C HIS A 51 -4.99 -1.77 10.71
N LEU A 52 -5.34 -0.96 11.71
CA LEU A 52 -5.02 -1.20 13.13
C LEU A 52 -5.35 -2.64 13.58
N ASN A 53 -6.47 -3.19 13.11
CA ASN A 53 -6.88 -4.57 13.40
C ASN A 53 -5.83 -5.62 12.98
N ASN A 54 -5.13 -5.41 11.87
CA ASN A 54 -4.09 -6.33 11.41
C ASN A 54 -2.85 -6.25 12.31
N VAL A 55 -2.50 -5.06 12.78
CA VAL A 55 -1.37 -4.86 13.72
C VAL A 55 -1.67 -5.52 15.05
N LEU A 56 -2.87 -5.31 15.59
CA LEU A 56 -3.30 -5.93 16.84
C LEU A 56 -3.35 -7.45 16.74
N LYS A 57 -3.88 -7.99 15.62
CA LYS A 57 -3.90 -9.44 15.37
C LYS A 57 -2.49 -10.03 15.30
N LEU A 58 -1.59 -9.42 14.53
CA LEU A 58 -0.20 -9.89 14.40
C LEU A 58 0.54 -9.81 15.75
N GLY A 59 0.33 -8.74 16.52
CA GLY A 59 0.88 -8.60 17.87
C GLY A 59 0.39 -9.71 18.80
N ALA A 60 -0.90 -10.05 18.76
CA ALA A 60 -1.45 -11.15 19.55
C ALA A 60 -0.91 -12.52 19.12
N GLU A 61 -0.75 -12.76 17.81
CA GLU A 61 -0.19 -14.01 17.26
C GLU A 61 1.29 -14.22 17.59
N ASN A 62 2.06 -13.15 17.78
CA ASN A 62 3.50 -13.22 18.11
C ASN A 62 3.79 -13.16 19.62
N TYR A 63 2.79 -12.85 20.45
CA TYR A 63 2.96 -12.74 21.91
C TYR A 63 2.64 -14.06 22.63
N LEU A 64 1.92 -14.98 21.99
CA LEU A 64 1.64 -16.35 22.43
C LEU A 64 2.59 -17.34 21.76
#